data_AF-A0A1V0J9R4-F1
#
_entry.id   AF-A0A1V0J9R4-F1
#
_cell.length_a   1.000
_cell.length_b   1.000
_cell.length_c   1.000
_cell.angle_alpha   90.00
_cell.angle_beta   90.00
_cell.angle_gamma   90.00
#
_symmetry.space_group_name_H-M   'P 1'
#
loop_
_entity.id
_entity.type
_entity.pdbx_description
1 polymer ?
#
loop_
_entity_poly.entity_id
_entity_poly.type
_entity_poly.pdbx_seq_one_letter_code
_entity_poly.pdbx_strand_id
1 'polypeptide(L)'
;MCLEANFRLSGRCVAKALDDVGRHRGWPTAITVDNGTEFTSKALDEWAYRRGIKLDYTRPGKPTDNGLIESFNGRLRDEFLNVNEFITLHDAREKLRAWQDDYNHHRPHGSLGNLTPSEFVNSRSVQPQEAARL
;
A
#
# COMPACT_ATOMS: atom_id res chain seq x y z
N MET A 1 -4.94 -2.27 -1.06
CA MET A 1 -3.49 -2.33 -1.34
C MET A 1 -3.24 -1.79 -2.74
N CYS A 2 -2.06 -1.22 -3.00
CA CYS A 2 -1.59 -0.79 -4.32
C CYS A 2 -0.15 -1.29 -4.52
N LEU A 3 0.13 -1.92 -5.66
CA LEU A 3 1.45 -2.39 -6.09
C LEU A 3 1.72 -1.91 -7.51
N GLU A 4 2.96 -1.51 -7.74
CA GLU A 4 3.43 -1.01 -9.03
C GLU A 4 4.73 -1.70 -9.43
N ALA A 5 4.79 -2.15 -10.69
CA ALA A 5 5.98 -2.75 -11.27
C ALA A 5 6.66 -1.79 -12.25
N ASN A 6 7.97 -1.58 -12.06
CA ASN A 6 8.81 -0.82 -12.96
C ASN A 6 10.27 -1.30 -12.87
N PHE A 7 11.07 -1.06 -13.92
CA PHE A 7 12.50 -1.40 -13.90
C PHE A 7 13.27 -0.63 -12.81
N ARG A 8 12.82 0.59 -12.50
CA ARG A 8 13.31 1.41 -11.39
C ARG A 8 12.14 2.17 -10.78
N LEU A 9 12.12 2.23 -9.46
CA LEU A 9 11.20 3.07 -8.70
C LEU A 9 11.94 4.31 -8.22
N SER A 10 11.53 5.47 -8.73
CA SER A 10 11.98 6.77 -8.22
C SER A 10 10.89 7.36 -7.33
N GLY A 11 11.22 8.35 -6.51
CA GLY A 11 10.19 9.03 -5.73
C GLY A 11 9.13 9.75 -6.56
N ARG A 12 9.41 10.08 -7.83
CA ARG A 12 8.37 10.53 -8.78
C ARG A 12 7.38 9.40 -9.12
N CYS A 13 7.87 8.17 -9.28
CA CYS A 13 7.02 7.00 -9.48
C CYS A 13 6.13 6.76 -8.25
N VAL A 14 6.70 6.85 -7.05
CA VAL A 14 5.98 6.70 -5.78
C VAL A 14 4.91 7.80 -5.63
N ALA A 15 5.28 9.06 -5.82
CA ALA A 15 4.34 10.19 -5.75
C ALA A 15 3.17 10.02 -6.73
N LYS A 16 3.43 9.54 -7.96
CA LYS A 16 2.37 9.24 -8.93
C LYS A 16 1.47 8.11 -8.46
N ALA A 17 2.03 7.00 -7.96
CA ALA A 17 1.25 5.88 -7.46
C ALA A 17 0.35 6.29 -6.28
N LEU A 18 0.89 7.07 -5.33
CA LEU A 18 0.12 7.60 -4.22
C LEU A 18 -0.97 8.58 -4.67
N ASP A 19 -0.66 9.43 -5.66
CA ASP A 19 -1.64 10.33 -6.29
C ASP A 19 -2.80 9.55 -6.94
N ASP A 20 -2.50 8.49 -7.67
CA ASP A 20 -3.55 7.67 -8.28
C ASP A 20 -4.40 6.99 -7.20
N VAL A 21 -3.80 6.49 -6.12
CA VAL A 21 -4.54 5.88 -5.00
C VAL A 21 -5.44 6.88 -4.29
N GLY A 22 -4.93 8.06 -3.91
CA GLY A 22 -5.73 8.98 -3.12
C GLY A 22 -6.79 9.74 -3.91
N ARG A 23 -6.71 9.78 -5.25
CA ARG A 23 -7.87 10.17 -6.09
C ARG A 23 -9.08 9.27 -5.88
N HIS A 24 -8.85 7.99 -5.58
CA HIS A 24 -9.91 6.99 -5.46
C HIS A 24 -10.33 6.77 -3.99
N ARG A 25 -9.40 6.93 -3.05
CA ARG A 25 -9.60 6.59 -1.62
C ARG A 25 -9.62 7.81 -0.69
N GLY A 26 -9.33 9.00 -1.21
CA GLY A 26 -9.03 10.18 -0.40
C GLY A 26 -7.58 10.21 0.07
N TRP A 27 -7.16 11.35 0.63
CA TRP A 27 -5.80 11.58 1.10
C TRP A 27 -5.68 11.31 2.59
N PRO A 28 -4.71 10.50 3.04
CA PRO A 28 -4.46 10.31 4.47
C PRO A 28 -3.82 11.56 5.08
N THR A 29 -3.94 11.74 6.40
CA THR A 29 -3.25 12.82 7.12
C THR A 29 -1.76 12.55 7.31
N ALA A 30 -1.36 11.27 7.36
CA ALA A 30 0.02 10.84 7.47
C ALA A 30 0.24 9.50 6.76
N ILE A 31 1.48 9.27 6.31
CA ILE A 31 1.94 8.01 5.73
C ILE A 31 3.24 7.61 6.41
N THR A 32 3.31 6.38 6.91
CA THR A 32 4.54 5.79 7.43
C THR A 32 5.37 5.22 6.27
N VAL A 33 6.64 5.62 6.18
CA VAL A 33 7.57 5.23 5.12
C VAL A 33 8.90 4.75 5.70
N ASP A 34 9.63 3.92 4.95
CA ASP A 34 11.00 3.58 5.30
C ASP A 34 11.99 4.65 4.80
N ASN A 35 13.28 4.44 5.10
CA ASN A 35 14.35 5.37 4.73
C ASN A 35 14.91 5.12 3.31
N GLY A 36 14.15 4.45 2.44
CA GLY A 36 14.51 4.23 1.05
C GLY A 36 14.72 5.55 0.28
N THR A 37 15.59 5.50 -0.73
CA THR A 37 15.94 6.68 -1.55
C THR A 37 14.74 7.23 -2.34
N GLU A 38 13.79 6.36 -2.67
CA GLU A 38 12.54 6.70 -3.30
C GLU A 38 11.62 7.52 -2.37
N PHE A 39 11.67 7.26 -1.06
CA PHE A 39 10.83 7.93 -0.07
C PHE A 39 11.48 9.21 0.47
N THR A 40 12.81 9.26 0.54
CA THR A 40 13.57 10.45 0.95
C THR A 40 13.80 11.46 -0.19
N SER A 41 13.16 11.27 -1.34
CA SER A 41 13.32 12.15 -2.50
C SER A 41 12.57 13.48 -2.36
N LYS A 42 13.13 14.55 -2.94
CA LYS A 42 12.45 15.86 -3.04
C LYS A 42 11.09 15.79 -3.75
N ALA A 43 10.95 14.88 -4.71
CA ALA A 43 9.70 14.73 -5.46
C ALA A 43 8.55 14.21 -4.58
N LEU A 44 8.84 13.27 -3.67
CA LEU A 44 7.84 12.77 -2.74
C LEU A 44 7.54 13.79 -1.63
N ASP A 45 8.58 14.44 -1.12
CA ASP A 45 8.44 15.51 -0.12
C ASP A 45 7.54 16.66 -0.61
N GLU A 46 7.79 17.14 -1.84
CA GLU A 46 6.97 18.19 -2.46
C GLU A 46 5.51 17.72 -2.68
N TRP A 47 5.31 16.48 -3.12
CA TRP A 47 3.98 15.91 -3.29
C TRP A 47 3.22 15.84 -1.96
N ALA A 48 3.89 15.43 -0.88
CA ALA A 48 3.30 15.31 0.44
C ALA A 48 2.95 16.71 1.01
N TYR A 49 3.88 17.67 0.87
CA TYR A 49 3.70 19.05 1.28
C TYR A 49 2.47 19.69 0.61
N ARG A 50 2.36 19.58 -0.73
CA ARG A 50 1.24 20.14 -1.50
C ARG A 50 -0.12 19.58 -1.09
N ARG A 51 -0.15 18.38 -0.50
CA ARG A 51 -1.38 17.69 -0.06
C ARG A 51 -1.62 17.76 1.44
N GLY A 52 -0.72 18.40 2.20
CA GLY A 52 -0.81 18.44 3.65
C GLY A 52 -0.63 17.06 4.31
N ILE A 53 0.09 16.14 3.66
CA ILE A 53 0.33 14.79 4.16
C ILE A 53 1.65 14.77 4.92
N LYS A 54 1.65 14.27 6.16
CA LYS A 54 2.89 14.07 6.92
C LYS A 54 3.56 12.75 6.53
N LEU A 55 4.83 12.79 6.14
CA LEU A 55 5.67 11.60 5.98
C LEU A 55 6.30 11.25 7.35
N ASP A 56 6.00 10.07 7.88
CA ASP A 56 6.56 9.57 9.14
C ASP A 56 7.58 8.47 8.85
N TYR A 57 8.86 8.77 9.05
CA TYR A 57 9.93 7.83 8.75
C TYR A 57 10.13 6.85 9.90
N THR A 58 10.14 5.57 9.57
CA THR A 58 10.42 4.50 10.52
C THR A 58 11.81 4.67 11.14
N ARG A 59 11.92 4.35 12.44
CA ARG A 59 13.20 4.46 13.15
C ARG A 59 14.13 3.32 12.75
N PRO A 60 15.41 3.59 12.45
CA PRO A 60 16.38 2.54 12.21
C PRO A 60 16.42 1.54 13.37
N GLY A 61 16.33 0.24 13.07
CA GLY A 61 16.47 -0.83 14.06
C GLY A 61 15.24 -1.14 14.92
N LYS A 62 14.03 -0.70 14.55
CA LYS A 62 12.77 -1.08 15.23
C LYS A 62 11.87 -1.95 14.33
N PRO A 63 12.10 -3.27 14.25
CA PRO A 63 11.32 -4.18 13.40
C PRO A 63 9.83 -4.26 13.77
N THR A 64 9.46 -3.92 15.01
CA THR A 64 8.06 -3.96 15.46
C THR A 64 7.14 -2.98 14.74
N ASP A 65 7.65 -1.87 14.21
CA ASP A 65 6.83 -0.85 13.54
C ASP A 65 6.42 -1.30 12.11
N ASN A 66 7.11 -2.31 11.55
CA ASN A 66 6.94 -2.76 10.17
C ASN A 66 6.31 -4.17 10.04
N GLY A 67 5.86 -4.79 11.13
CA GLY A 67 5.39 -6.18 11.10
C GLY A 67 4.27 -6.45 10.07
N LEU A 68 3.38 -5.47 9.83
CA LEU A 68 2.34 -5.59 8.80
C LEU A 68 2.92 -5.59 7.39
N ILE A 69 3.80 -4.64 7.07
CA ILE A 69 4.40 -4.53 5.73
C ILE A 69 5.37 -5.68 5.46
N GLU A 70 6.10 -6.15 6.48
CA GLU A 70 6.96 -7.33 6.39
C GLU A 70 6.17 -8.61 6.13
N SER A 71 5.08 -8.83 6.88
CA SER A 71 4.19 -9.99 6.66
C SER A 71 3.57 -9.95 5.26
N PHE A 72 3.18 -8.76 4.80
CA PHE A 72 2.67 -8.56 3.46
C PHE A 72 3.74 -8.87 2.39
N ASN A 73 4.96 -8.34 2.55
CA ASN A 73 6.06 -8.55 1.62
C ASN A 73 6.49 -10.02 1.54
N GLY A 74 6.50 -10.73 2.67
CA GLY A 74 6.74 -12.18 2.70
C GLY A 74 5.71 -12.93 1.88
N ARG A 75 4.42 -12.64 2.09
CA ARG A 75 3.33 -13.25 1.29
C ARG A 75 3.43 -12.92 -0.20
N LEU A 76 3.65 -11.65 -0.54
CA LEU A 76 3.83 -11.24 -1.95
C LEU A 76 4.99 -12.00 -2.59
N ARG A 77 6.09 -12.22 -1.86
CA ARG A 77 7.21 -13.00 -2.36
C ARG A 77 6.81 -14.44 -2.62
N ASP A 78 6.23 -15.11 -1.64
CA ASP A 78 5.95 -16.54 -1.70
C ASP A 78 4.83 -16.89 -2.69
N GLU A 79 3.80 -16.04 -2.78
CA GLU A 79 2.59 -16.34 -3.55
C GLU A 79 2.55 -15.65 -4.92
N PHE A 80 3.41 -14.67 -5.18
CA PHE A 80 3.43 -13.96 -6.46
C PHE A 80 4.82 -14.01 -7.09
N LEU A 81 5.86 -13.50 -6.43
CA LEU A 81 7.17 -13.38 -7.05
C LEU A 81 7.84 -14.74 -7.32
N ASN A 82 7.70 -15.70 -6.41
CA ASN A 82 8.36 -17.00 -6.50
C ASN A 82 7.65 -17.99 -7.44
N VAL A 83 6.37 -17.75 -7.74
CA VAL A 83 5.52 -18.68 -8.53
C VAL A 83 5.20 -18.17 -9.94
N ASN A 84 5.68 -16.97 -10.30
CA ASN A 84 5.48 -16.38 -11.61
C ASN A 84 6.82 -16.10 -12.29
N GLU A 85 6.92 -16.48 -13.57
CA GLU A 85 7.97 -15.97 -14.47
C GLU A 85 7.47 -14.71 -15.17
N PHE A 86 8.35 -13.74 -15.39
CA PHE A 86 8.01 -12.47 -16.04
C PHE A 86 8.76 -12.32 -17.35
N ILE A 87 8.01 -12.28 -18.46
CA ILE A 87 8.60 -12.21 -19.82
C ILE A 87 8.91 -10.76 -20.19
N THR A 88 8.02 -9.85 -19.83
CA THR A 88 8.15 -8.41 -20.08
C THR A 88 7.65 -7.61 -18.90
N LEU A 89 7.98 -6.31 -18.85
CA LEU A 89 7.39 -5.43 -17.84
C LEU A 89 5.87 -5.31 -17.98
N HIS A 90 5.33 -5.43 -19.19
CA HIS A 90 3.89 -5.46 -19.43
C HIS A 90 3.27 -6.69 -18.77
N ASP A 91 3.81 -7.88 -19.05
CA ASP A 91 3.40 -9.15 -18.45
C ASP A 91 3.46 -9.10 -16.92
N ALA A 92 4.54 -8.55 -16.35
CA ALA A 92 4.65 -8.35 -14.91
C ALA A 92 3.55 -7.44 -14.35
N ARG A 93 3.20 -6.35 -15.04
CA ARG A 93 2.13 -5.45 -14.63
C ARG A 93 0.75 -6.10 -14.71
N GLU A 94 0.48 -6.89 -15.75
CA GLU A 94 -0.80 -7.58 -15.88
C GLU A 94 -1.00 -8.62 -14.78
N LYS A 95 0.02 -9.47 -14.56
CA LYS A 95 0.02 -10.45 -13.45
C LYS A 95 -0.13 -9.76 -12.10
N LEU A 96 0.58 -8.65 -11.89
CA LEU A 96 0.50 -7.88 -10.64
C LEU A 96 -0.88 -7.25 -10.44
N ARG A 97 -1.53 -6.78 -11.51
CA ARG A 97 -2.91 -6.24 -11.44
C ARG A 97 -3.90 -7.35 -11.09
N ALA A 98 -3.81 -8.51 -11.73
CA ALA A 98 -4.66 -9.66 -11.44
C ALA A 98 -4.49 -10.11 -9.98
N TRP A 99 -3.25 -10.20 -9.49
CA TRP A 99 -2.99 -10.56 -8.10
C TRP A 99 -3.51 -9.51 -7.11
N GLN A 100 -3.37 -8.22 -7.41
CA GLN A 100 -3.94 -7.15 -6.59
C GLN A 100 -5.47 -7.20 -6.55
N ASP A 101 -6.11 -7.52 -7.68
CA ASP A 101 -7.56 -7.64 -7.76
C ASP A 101 -8.05 -8.81 -6.88
N ASP A 102 -7.44 -9.99 -7.03
CA ASP A 102 -7.72 -11.15 -6.18
C ASP A 102 -7.57 -10.82 -4.69
N TYR A 103 -6.43 -10.24 -4.31
CA TYR A 103 -6.17 -9.86 -2.92
C TYR A 103 -7.20 -8.86 -2.38
N ASN A 104 -7.53 -7.82 -3.14
CA ASN A 104 -8.40 -6.74 -2.65
C ASN A 104 -9.90 -7.09 -2.68
N HIS A 105 -10.34 -7.96 -3.57
CA HIS A 105 -11.77 -8.16 -3.87
C HIS A 105 -12.28 -9.59 -3.67
N HIS A 106 -11.41 -10.59 -3.66
CA HIS A 106 -11.83 -11.99 -3.64
C HIS A 106 -11.31 -12.73 -2.40
N ARG A 107 -10.20 -12.28 -1.83
CA ARG A 107 -9.52 -13.00 -0.75
C ARG A 107 -9.93 -12.54 0.65
N PRO A 108 -10.61 -13.39 1.45
CA PRO A 108 -10.93 -13.06 2.83
C PRO A 108 -9.67 -13.13 3.71
N HIS A 109 -9.51 -12.17 4.62
CA HIS A 109 -8.41 -12.13 5.56
C HIS A 109 -8.90 -12.35 7.00
N GLY A 110 -8.32 -13.33 7.70
CA GLY A 110 -8.67 -13.60 9.10
C GLY A 110 -8.45 -12.39 10.02
N SER A 111 -7.42 -11.58 9.77
CA SER A 111 -7.16 -10.33 10.50
C SER A 111 -8.21 -9.24 10.25
N LEU A 112 -9.05 -9.39 9.22
CA LEU A 112 -10.15 -8.50 8.88
C LEU A 112 -11.52 -9.12 9.20
N GLY A 113 -11.56 -10.18 10.02
CA GLY A 113 -12.81 -10.88 10.36
C GLY A 113 -13.37 -11.71 9.20
N ASN A 114 -12.50 -12.29 8.38
CA ASN A 114 -12.84 -13.01 7.14
C ASN A 114 -13.51 -12.15 6.06
N LEU A 115 -13.32 -10.83 6.12
CA LEU A 115 -13.67 -9.93 5.02
C LEU A 115 -12.48 -9.76 4.06
N THR A 116 -12.80 -9.49 2.80
CA THR A 116 -11.82 -8.95 1.85
C THR A 116 -11.43 -7.53 2.24
N PRO A 117 -10.28 -7.01 1.79
CA PRO A 117 -9.87 -5.64 2.09
C PRO A 117 -10.89 -4.60 1.62
N SER A 118 -11.56 -4.83 0.48
CA SER A 118 -12.58 -3.92 -0.03
C SER A 118 -13.87 -3.99 0.80
N GLU A 119 -14.33 -5.18 1.18
CA GLU A 119 -15.48 -5.32 2.08
C GLU A 119 -15.22 -4.69 3.44
N PHE A 120 -14.01 -4.84 3.98
CA PHE A 120 -13.63 -4.24 5.25
C PHE A 120 -13.64 -2.70 5.22
N VAL A 121 -13.19 -2.09 4.12
CA VAL A 121 -13.27 -0.63 3.94
C VAL A 121 -14.74 -0.19 3.81
N ASN A 122 -15.53 -0.91 3.01
CA ASN A 122 -16.94 -0.60 2.78
C ASN A 122 -17.78 -0.74 4.06
N SER A 123 -17.51 -1.76 4.89
CA SER A 123 -18.23 -1.96 6.15
C SER A 123 -17.90 -0.87 7.19
N ARG A 124 -16.67 -0.37 7.19
CA ARG A 124 -16.26 0.77 8.03
C ARG A 124 -16.84 2.10 7.60
N SER A 125 -17.06 2.32 6.30
CA SER A 125 -17.78 3.51 5.82
C SER A 125 -19.27 3.53 6.22
N VAL A 126 -19.82 2.41 6.67
CA VAL A 126 -21.24 2.26 7.08
C VAL A 126 -21.45 2.35 8.59
N GLN A 127 -20.39 2.42 9.42
CA GLN A 127 -20.55 2.64 10.87
C GLN A 127 -20.35 4.11 11.25
N PRO A 128 -21.41 4.86 11.64
CA PRO A 128 -21.24 6.08 12.41
C PRO A 128 -20.53 5.75 13.72
N GLN A 129 -19.69 6.67 14.16
CA GLN A 129 -18.99 6.59 15.45
C GLN A 129 -19.99 6.47 16.62
N GLU A 130 -20.22 5.26 17.12
CA GLU A 130 -20.85 5.02 18.42
C GLU A 130 -19.88 4.25 19.33
N ALA A 131 -18.95 4.99 19.94
CA ALA A 131 -18.26 4.59 21.17
C ALA A 131 -17.51 5.79 21.79
N ALA A 132 -18.19 6.93 21.92
CA ALA A 132 -17.77 8.02 22.79
C ALA A 132 -18.94 8.35 23.72
N ARG A 133 -19.33 7.38 24.55
CA ARG A 133 -20.22 7.49 25.71
C ARG A 133 -20.17 6.15 26.44
N LEU A 134 -19.33 6.08 27.47
CA LEU A 134 -19.63 5.68 28.85
C LEU A 134 -18.38 5.97 29.70
#